data_AF-A0A117SNA6-F1
#
_entry.id   AF-A0A117SNA6-F1
#
_cell.length_a   1.000
_cell.length_b   1.000
_cell.length_c   1.000
_cell.angle_alpha   90.00
_cell.angle_beta   90.00
_cell.angle_gamma   90.00
#
_symmetry.space_group_name_H-M   'P 1'
#
loop_
_entity.id
_entity.type
_entity.pdbx_description
1 polymer ?
#
loop_
_entity_poly.entity_id
_entity_poly.type
_entity_poly.pdbx_seq_one_letter_code
_entity_poly.pdbx_strand_id
1 'polypeptide(L)'
;MLRRSIAVELEVTKELNKLLHSVETAYLNIVREVVEYAVKNNVLNATQLHKLFYHKYRDEYPGLHTHLVVQAIRQASEIAKSFVERRRKGLAQKPYPEVRSVSIRFVVTAWSYEEFVKSIAPVRLSLSLLVGRRFEVWLRPHKRFWRYWWRVLTGEARLASTLIIKRKANRWYAVFVFEIKPREEEPKSIISYDINENTVTVNRIDLPSTVDKVADWNRQYMVPELYTIKTDFGRLARRYERIRNVIIEKLKPEFALPSSNYVNVTNTREFRKRVKHLRERVRKVGRVRQIANELTKAPAIIITEELGDNPQESMIEGAVKTS
;
A
#
# COMPACT_ATOMS: atom_id res chain seq x y z
N MET A 1 -8.28 -4.83 -9.56
CA MET A 1 -8.61 -5.78 -8.47
C MET A 1 -8.09 -5.27 -7.14
N LEU A 2 -8.90 -5.37 -6.08
CA LEU A 2 -8.54 -4.90 -4.74
C LEU A 2 -7.67 -5.95 -4.02
N ARG A 3 -6.49 -5.56 -3.54
CA ARG A 3 -5.60 -6.45 -2.77
C ARG A 3 -5.72 -6.23 -1.26
N ARG A 4 -5.81 -7.31 -0.49
CA ARG A 4 -5.80 -7.30 0.98
C ARG A 4 -4.74 -8.24 1.52
N SER A 5 -3.89 -7.74 2.40
CA SER A 5 -2.85 -8.54 3.06
C SER A 5 -3.28 -8.94 4.46
N ILE A 6 -3.12 -10.21 4.81
CA ILE A 6 -3.46 -10.76 6.12
C ILE A 6 -2.24 -11.48 6.67
N ALA A 7 -1.81 -11.08 7.87
CA ALA A 7 -0.73 -11.75 8.60
C ALA A 7 -1.31 -12.80 9.53
N VAL A 8 -0.79 -14.02 9.46
CA VAL A 8 -1.18 -15.17 10.28
C VAL A 8 0.07 -15.66 11.02
N GLU A 9 -0.04 -15.88 12.32
CA GLU A 9 1.09 -16.35 13.14
C GLU A 9 1.47 -17.78 12.75
N LEU A 10 2.77 -18.06 12.68
CA LEU A 10 3.31 -19.40 12.49
C LEU A 10 3.54 -20.06 13.84
N GLU A 11 3.11 -21.31 13.99
CA GLU A 11 3.56 -22.20 15.06
C GLU A 11 4.88 -22.82 14.68
N VAL A 12 5.94 -22.33 15.34
CA VAL A 12 7.32 -22.67 14.99
C VAL A 12 7.97 -23.41 16.16
N THR A 13 8.53 -24.58 15.88
CA THR A 13 9.36 -25.31 16.86
C THR A 13 10.65 -24.53 17.16
N LYS A 14 11.31 -24.84 18.28
CA LYS A 14 12.58 -24.16 18.65
C LYS A 14 13.64 -24.28 17.55
N GLU A 15 13.73 -25.45 16.90
CA GLU A 15 14.67 -25.72 15.82
C GLU A 15 14.36 -24.91 14.56
N LEU A 16 13.10 -24.93 14.12
CA LEU A 16 12.67 -24.18 12.94
C LEU A 16 12.79 -22.66 13.18
N ASN A 17 12.61 -22.19 14.41
CA ASN A 17 12.80 -20.77 14.74
C ASN A 17 14.26 -20.35 14.58
N LYS A 18 15.22 -21.18 15.04
CA LYS A 18 16.65 -20.94 14.81
C LYS A 18 16.98 -20.94 13.32
N LEU A 19 16.41 -21.87 12.55
CA LEU A 19 16.58 -21.94 11.10
C LEU A 19 16.02 -20.71 10.38
N LEU A 20 14.81 -20.25 10.74
CA LEU A 20 14.23 -19.05 10.14
C LEU A 20 15.06 -17.80 10.45
N HIS A 21 15.64 -17.69 11.65
CA HIS A 21 16.60 -16.61 11.97
C HIS A 21 17.87 -16.67 11.14
N SER A 22 18.46 -17.85 10.95
CA SER A 22 19.67 -17.97 10.14
C SER A 22 19.39 -17.63 8.68
N VAL A 23 18.26 -18.10 8.15
CA VAL A 23 17.77 -17.74 6.81
C VAL A 23 17.48 -16.25 6.69
N GLU A 24 16.81 -15.62 7.66
CA GLU A 24 16.55 -14.17 7.67
C GLU A 24 17.85 -13.37 7.68
N THR A 25 18.85 -13.83 8.45
CA THR A 25 20.16 -13.16 8.54
C THR A 25 20.91 -13.25 7.21
N ALA A 26 20.99 -14.44 6.61
CA ALA A 26 21.59 -14.62 5.28
C ALA A 26 20.86 -13.77 4.22
N TYR A 27 19.53 -13.81 4.21
CA TYR A 27 18.71 -13.01 3.30
C TYR A 27 18.95 -11.51 3.48
N LEU A 28 19.03 -11.03 4.73
CA LEU A 28 19.30 -9.63 5.04
C LEU A 28 20.69 -9.19 4.58
N ASN A 29 21.70 -10.04 4.77
CA ASN A 29 23.08 -9.75 4.33
C ASN A 29 23.15 -9.60 2.81
N ILE A 30 22.56 -10.55 2.07
CA ILE A 30 22.44 -10.48 0.61
C ILE A 30 21.75 -9.18 0.19
N VAL A 31 20.62 -8.83 0.80
CA VAL A 31 19.89 -7.61 0.44
C VAL A 31 20.75 -6.37 0.71
N ARG A 32 21.43 -6.28 1.85
CA ARG A 32 22.24 -5.10 2.20
C ARG A 32 23.33 -4.83 1.20
N GLU A 33 24.12 -5.85 0.90
CA GLU A 33 25.27 -5.71 0.00
C GLU A 33 24.82 -5.40 -1.43
N VAL A 34 23.83 -6.14 -1.95
CA VAL A 34 23.31 -5.92 -3.31
C VAL A 34 22.69 -4.54 -3.46
N VAL A 35 21.97 -4.05 -2.45
CA VAL A 35 21.38 -2.70 -2.48
C VAL A 35 22.47 -1.63 -2.48
N GLU A 36 23.50 -1.78 -1.65
CA GLU A 36 24.60 -0.83 -1.58
C GLU A 36 25.33 -0.75 -2.93
N TYR A 37 25.63 -1.90 -3.53
CA TYR A 37 26.20 -1.97 -4.87
C TYR A 37 25.28 -1.33 -5.93
N ALA A 38 23.99 -1.66 -5.90
CA ALA A 38 23.01 -1.15 -6.87
C ALA A 38 22.90 0.37 -6.84
N VAL A 39 22.92 0.98 -5.66
CA VAL A 39 22.85 2.44 -5.50
C VAL A 39 24.17 3.11 -5.86
N LYS A 40 25.33 2.52 -5.48
CA LYS A 40 26.66 3.08 -5.78
C LYS A 40 26.97 3.08 -7.28
N ASN A 41 26.61 2.01 -7.99
CA ASN A 41 26.89 1.85 -9.41
C ASN A 41 25.70 2.22 -10.32
N ASN A 42 24.60 2.72 -9.75
CA ASN A 42 23.36 3.04 -10.46
C ASN A 42 22.78 1.87 -11.29
N VAL A 43 23.02 0.63 -10.84
CA VAL A 43 22.51 -0.60 -11.47
C VAL A 43 21.20 -1.00 -10.81
N LEU A 44 20.08 -0.55 -11.37
CA LEU A 44 18.75 -0.78 -10.78
C LEU A 44 18.04 -2.02 -11.33
N ASN A 45 18.55 -2.66 -12.39
CA ASN A 45 17.90 -3.81 -13.02
C ASN A 45 18.16 -5.10 -12.24
N ALA A 46 17.08 -5.78 -11.82
CA ALA A 46 17.17 -7.05 -11.10
C ALA A 46 17.90 -8.14 -11.89
N THR A 47 17.76 -8.17 -13.21
CA THR A 47 18.44 -9.18 -14.06
C THR A 47 19.94 -8.96 -14.11
N GLN A 48 20.39 -7.71 -14.14
CA GLN A 48 21.82 -7.38 -14.11
C GLN A 48 22.43 -7.72 -12.74
N LEU A 49 21.75 -7.33 -11.64
CA LEU A 49 22.17 -7.69 -10.29
C LEU A 49 22.19 -9.21 -10.09
N HIS A 50 21.23 -9.93 -10.68
CA HIS A 50 21.23 -11.39 -10.65
C HIS A 50 22.47 -11.98 -11.32
N LYS A 51 22.85 -11.51 -12.51
CA LYS A 51 24.06 -12.00 -13.20
C LYS A 51 25.33 -11.80 -12.37
N LEU A 52 25.41 -10.67 -11.66
CA LEU A 52 26.60 -10.31 -10.86
C LEU A 52 26.69 -11.08 -9.54
N PHE A 53 25.57 -11.23 -8.83
CA PHE A 53 25.60 -11.69 -7.43
C PHE A 53 25.12 -13.13 -7.21
N TYR A 54 24.44 -13.73 -8.17
CA TYR A 54 23.84 -15.05 -7.96
C TYR A 54 24.86 -16.15 -7.68
N HIS A 55 25.90 -16.26 -8.51
CA HIS A 55 26.94 -17.28 -8.31
C HIS A 55 27.67 -17.06 -6.99
N LYS A 56 28.08 -15.81 -6.70
CA LYS A 56 28.68 -15.42 -5.42
C LYS A 56 27.90 -15.95 -4.21
N TYR A 57 26.60 -15.68 -4.14
CA TYR A 57 25.80 -16.12 -2.98
C TYR A 57 25.38 -17.58 -3.01
N ARG A 58 25.41 -18.23 -4.18
CA ARG A 58 25.26 -19.68 -4.25
C ARG A 58 26.47 -20.38 -3.65
N ASP A 59 27.66 -19.82 -3.80
CA ASP A 59 28.89 -20.33 -3.22
C ASP A 59 29.01 -19.99 -1.72
N GLU A 60 28.63 -18.77 -1.32
CA GLU A 60 28.66 -18.33 0.09
C GLU A 60 27.59 -19.03 0.95
N TYR A 61 26.40 -19.29 0.38
CA TYR A 61 25.28 -19.93 1.07
C TYR A 61 24.82 -21.20 0.33
N PRO A 62 25.64 -22.27 0.27
CA PRO A 62 25.35 -23.45 -0.54
C PRO A 62 24.09 -24.19 -0.09
N GLY A 63 23.81 -24.19 1.22
CA GLY A 63 22.63 -24.81 1.81
C GLY A 63 21.34 -24.00 1.66
N LEU A 64 21.42 -22.69 1.37
CA LEU A 64 20.25 -21.83 1.22
C LEU A 64 19.52 -22.16 -0.10
N HIS A 65 18.20 -22.30 -0.04
CA HIS A 65 17.45 -22.62 -1.25
C HIS A 65 17.62 -21.53 -2.32
N THR A 66 17.90 -21.93 -3.56
CA THR A 66 18.18 -21.04 -4.72
C THR A 66 17.18 -19.89 -4.86
N HIS A 67 15.89 -20.19 -4.73
CA HIS A 67 14.82 -19.19 -4.81
C HIS A 67 15.01 -18.01 -3.84
N LEU A 68 15.55 -18.24 -2.63
CA LEU A 68 15.74 -17.19 -1.62
C LEU A 68 16.80 -16.19 -2.06
N VAL A 69 17.90 -16.66 -2.66
CA VAL A 69 18.95 -15.81 -3.23
C VAL A 69 18.37 -14.94 -4.33
N VAL A 70 17.63 -15.53 -5.27
CA VAL A 70 16.98 -14.80 -6.38
C VAL A 70 16.00 -13.75 -5.84
N GLN A 71 15.19 -14.10 -4.84
CA GLN A 71 14.23 -13.19 -4.24
C GLN A 71 14.90 -12.06 -3.45
N ALA A 72 16.01 -12.33 -2.75
CA ALA A 72 16.79 -11.33 -2.06
C ALA A 72 17.37 -10.29 -3.04
N ILE A 73 17.93 -10.74 -4.17
CA ILE A 73 18.44 -9.86 -5.23
C ILE A 73 17.31 -9.02 -5.85
N ARG A 74 16.15 -9.63 -6.11
CA ARG A 74 14.96 -8.89 -6.62
C ARG A 74 14.49 -7.85 -5.61
N GLN A 75 14.42 -8.21 -4.34
CA GLN A 75 14.08 -7.28 -3.27
C GLN A 75 15.08 -6.13 -3.16
N ALA A 76 16.37 -6.42 -3.32
CA ALA A 76 17.41 -5.41 -3.34
C ALA A 76 17.22 -4.40 -4.48
N SER A 77 16.94 -4.90 -5.69
CA SER A 77 16.62 -4.05 -6.86
C SER A 77 15.43 -3.12 -6.59
N GLU A 78 14.34 -3.64 -6.03
CA GLU A 78 13.15 -2.85 -5.68
C GLU A 78 13.46 -1.75 -4.63
N ILE A 79 14.26 -2.09 -3.61
CA ILE A 79 14.69 -1.14 -2.58
C ILE A 79 15.57 -0.04 -3.20
N ALA A 80 16.53 -0.42 -4.03
CA ALA A 80 17.42 0.53 -4.71
C ALA A 80 16.64 1.50 -5.60
N LYS A 81 15.69 0.99 -6.41
CA LYS A 81 14.79 1.82 -7.23
C LYS A 81 14.01 2.83 -6.38
N SER A 82 13.35 2.33 -5.33
CA SER A 82 12.57 3.19 -4.44
C SER A 82 13.42 4.25 -3.74
N PHE A 83 14.66 3.90 -3.36
CA PHE A 83 15.59 4.82 -2.74
C PHE A 83 16.02 5.93 -3.71
N VAL A 84 16.40 5.58 -4.94
CA VAL A 84 16.80 6.55 -5.97
C VAL A 84 15.64 7.49 -6.30
N GLU A 85 14.42 6.98 -6.45
CA GLU A 85 13.23 7.83 -6.67
C GLU A 85 13.00 8.80 -5.51
N ARG A 86 13.10 8.33 -4.27
CA ARG A 86 12.96 9.20 -3.08
C ARG A 86 14.07 10.23 -3.01
N ARG A 87 15.29 9.87 -3.41
CA ARG A 87 16.44 10.78 -3.46
C ARG A 87 16.23 11.88 -4.49
N ARG A 88 15.76 11.53 -5.69
CA ARG A 88 15.37 12.51 -6.74
C ARG A 88 14.30 13.48 -6.26
N LYS A 89 13.36 13.01 -5.45
CA LYS A 89 12.32 13.84 -4.81
C LYS A 89 12.82 14.63 -3.58
N GLY A 90 14.12 14.60 -3.29
CA GLY A 90 14.72 15.24 -2.12
C GLY A 90 14.32 14.63 -0.77
N LEU A 91 13.63 13.48 -0.75
CA LEU A 91 13.12 12.82 0.46
C LEU A 91 14.15 11.94 1.17
N ALA A 92 15.24 11.59 0.49
CA ALA A 92 16.36 10.83 1.04
C ALA A 92 17.67 11.62 0.83
N GLN A 93 18.42 11.85 1.92
CA GLN A 93 19.69 12.59 1.91
C GLN A 93 20.92 11.68 2.04
N LYS A 94 20.76 10.47 2.58
CA LYS A 94 21.88 9.55 2.78
C LYS A 94 22.48 9.10 1.44
N PRO A 95 23.78 8.75 1.40
CA PRO A 95 24.40 8.16 0.23
C PRO A 95 23.82 6.79 -0.13
N TYR A 96 23.43 6.00 0.87
CA TYR A 96 22.91 4.65 0.74
C TYR A 96 21.66 4.42 1.61
N PRO A 97 20.79 3.46 1.25
CA PRO A 97 19.65 3.04 2.07
C PRO A 97 20.10 2.10 3.21
N GLU A 98 19.53 2.30 4.39
CA GLU A 98 19.75 1.42 5.55
C GLU A 98 18.64 0.37 5.66
N VAL A 99 18.94 -0.86 5.29
CA VAL A 99 18.00 -1.99 5.39
C VAL A 99 18.10 -2.61 6.79
N ARG A 100 17.11 -2.33 7.64
CA ARG A 100 17.05 -2.85 9.03
C ARG A 100 16.36 -4.20 9.14
N SER A 101 15.40 -4.47 8.26
CA SER A 101 14.58 -5.68 8.29
C SER A 101 14.15 -6.04 6.88
N VAL A 102 14.01 -7.33 6.61
CA VAL A 102 13.57 -7.88 5.33
C VAL A 102 12.27 -8.66 5.49
N SER A 103 11.69 -9.04 4.35
CA SER A 103 10.49 -9.86 4.29
C SER A 103 10.84 -11.02 3.36
N ILE A 104 10.93 -12.23 3.88
CA ILE A 104 11.34 -13.40 3.10
C ILE A 104 10.20 -13.74 2.13
N ARG A 105 10.47 -13.72 0.83
CA ARG A 105 9.49 -13.98 -0.22
C ARG A 105 9.66 -15.38 -0.79
N PHE A 106 8.55 -16.12 -0.89
CA PHE A 106 8.49 -17.43 -1.50
C PHE A 106 7.69 -17.34 -2.81
N VAL A 107 8.26 -17.87 -3.87
CA VAL A 107 7.58 -18.05 -5.17
C VAL A 107 6.66 -19.26 -5.11
N VAL A 108 5.72 -19.36 -6.06
CA VAL A 108 4.69 -20.41 -6.09
C VAL A 108 5.22 -21.83 -5.89
N THR A 109 6.41 -22.15 -6.42
CA THR A 109 7.05 -23.48 -6.32
C THR A 109 7.85 -23.69 -5.04
N ALA A 110 8.12 -22.63 -4.29
CA ALA A 110 8.93 -22.63 -3.09
C ALA A 110 8.12 -22.81 -1.79
N TRP A 111 6.81 -22.93 -1.91
CA TRP A 111 5.92 -23.32 -0.82
C TRP A 111 4.73 -24.14 -1.36
N SER A 112 3.96 -24.77 -0.47
CA SER A 112 2.83 -25.64 -0.83
C SER A 112 1.59 -24.90 -1.37
N TYR A 113 1.74 -23.95 -2.30
CA TYR A 113 0.64 -23.12 -2.80
C TYR A 113 -0.52 -23.93 -3.40
N GLU A 114 -0.22 -24.90 -4.27
CA GLU A 114 -1.26 -25.66 -4.98
C GLU A 114 -2.08 -26.53 -4.03
N GLU A 115 -1.42 -27.21 -3.09
CA GLU A 115 -2.07 -27.97 -2.02
C GLU A 115 -2.88 -27.05 -1.10
N PHE A 116 -2.35 -25.87 -0.78
CA PHE A 116 -2.99 -24.91 0.11
C PHE A 116 -4.28 -24.35 -0.49
N VAL A 117 -4.28 -24.00 -1.78
CA VAL A 117 -5.46 -23.46 -2.47
C VAL A 117 -6.54 -24.53 -2.69
N LYS A 118 -6.16 -25.80 -2.81
CA LYS A 118 -7.12 -26.92 -2.89
C LYS A 118 -7.72 -27.31 -1.53
N SER A 119 -7.16 -26.82 -0.43
CA SER A 119 -7.59 -27.20 0.92
C SER A 119 -8.80 -26.40 1.41
N ILE A 120 -9.78 -27.10 2.00
CA ILE A 120 -10.91 -26.49 2.69
C ILE A 120 -10.44 -25.80 3.98
N ALA A 121 -9.47 -26.40 4.68
CA ALA A 121 -8.93 -25.92 5.95
C ALA A 121 -7.41 -25.77 5.86
N PRO A 122 -6.89 -24.63 5.35
CA PRO A 122 -5.48 -24.44 5.10
C PRO A 122 -4.74 -24.05 6.39
N VAL A 123 -4.41 -25.05 7.21
CA VAL A 123 -3.75 -24.87 8.51
C VAL A 123 -2.26 -25.20 8.50
N ARG A 124 -1.74 -25.76 7.39
CA ARG A 124 -0.35 -26.21 7.26
C ARG A 124 0.30 -25.57 6.03
N LEU A 125 1.56 -25.19 6.17
CA LEU A 125 2.43 -24.71 5.10
C LEU A 125 3.64 -25.62 4.97
N SER A 126 4.11 -25.84 3.75
CA SER A 126 5.40 -26.43 3.46
C SER A 126 6.32 -25.36 2.86
N LEU A 127 7.51 -25.15 3.41
CA LEU A 127 8.44 -24.09 3.00
C LEU A 127 9.79 -24.66 2.56
N SER A 128 10.25 -24.26 1.37
CA SER A 128 11.56 -24.66 0.85
C SER A 128 12.67 -23.72 1.33
N LEU A 129 13.13 -23.89 2.57
CA LEU A 129 14.16 -23.02 3.17
C LEU A 129 15.59 -23.41 2.77
N LEU A 130 15.84 -24.71 2.66
CA LEU A 130 17.15 -25.28 2.31
C LEU A 130 17.06 -26.08 1.02
N VAL A 131 18.19 -26.29 0.35
CA VAL A 131 18.24 -27.11 -0.86
C VAL A 131 17.77 -28.53 -0.54
N GLY A 132 16.81 -29.04 -1.33
CA GLY A 132 16.30 -30.41 -1.23
C GLY A 132 15.46 -30.72 0.02
N ARG A 133 15.16 -29.73 0.88
CA ARG A 133 14.35 -29.95 2.09
C ARG A 133 13.16 -29.00 2.15
N ARG A 134 12.00 -29.56 2.49
CA ARG A 134 10.79 -28.82 2.79
C ARG A 134 10.47 -28.92 4.27
N PHE A 135 10.07 -27.80 4.86
CA PHE A 135 9.74 -27.69 6.27
C PHE A 135 8.26 -27.42 6.44
N GLU A 136 7.60 -28.26 7.22
CA GLU A 136 6.18 -28.11 7.48
C GLU A 136 5.95 -27.24 8.73
N VAL A 137 5.02 -26.31 8.61
CA VAL A 137 4.75 -25.29 9.62
C VAL A 137 3.25 -25.16 9.80
N TRP A 138 2.82 -25.09 11.05
CA TRP A 138 1.42 -24.89 11.39
C TRP A 138 1.08 -23.40 11.42
N LEU A 139 -0.14 -23.07 11.04
CA LEU A 139 -0.71 -21.73 11.12
C LEU A 139 -1.59 -21.60 12.34
N ARG A 140 -1.60 -20.41 12.94
CA ARG A 140 -2.63 -19.98 13.90
C ARG A 140 -3.63 -19.04 13.23
N PRO A 141 -4.56 -19.57 12.42
CA PRO A 141 -5.54 -18.75 11.73
C PRO A 141 -6.52 -18.10 12.71
N HIS A 142 -6.88 -16.85 12.44
CA HIS A 142 -7.84 -16.09 13.23
C HIS A 142 -9.08 -15.73 12.39
N LYS A 143 -10.15 -15.22 13.02
CA LYS A 143 -11.44 -14.87 12.35
C LYS A 143 -11.29 -14.09 11.04
N ARG A 144 -10.35 -13.14 10.95
CA ARG A 144 -10.12 -12.39 9.70
C ARG A 144 -9.57 -13.26 8.56
N PHE A 145 -8.66 -14.18 8.85
CA PHE A 145 -8.09 -15.07 7.83
C PHE A 145 -9.20 -15.95 7.27
N TRP A 146 -9.97 -16.60 8.14
CA TRP A 146 -11.12 -17.41 7.75
C TRP A 146 -12.15 -16.64 6.92
N ARG A 147 -12.43 -15.37 7.27
CA ARG A 147 -13.34 -14.53 6.46
C ARG A 147 -12.87 -14.37 5.01
N TYR A 148 -11.58 -14.16 4.78
CA TYR A 148 -11.06 -14.02 3.42
C TYR A 148 -10.82 -15.37 2.75
N TRP A 149 -10.51 -16.41 3.52
CA TRP A 149 -10.45 -17.77 3.00
C TRP A 149 -11.81 -18.23 2.49
N TRP A 150 -12.88 -17.95 3.23
CA TRP A 150 -14.24 -18.20 2.80
C TRP A 150 -14.53 -17.56 1.43
N ARG A 151 -14.09 -16.31 1.24
CA ARG A 151 -14.20 -15.64 -0.07
C ARG A 151 -13.41 -16.32 -1.18
N VAL A 152 -12.29 -16.98 -0.86
CA VAL A 152 -11.57 -17.79 -1.84
C VAL A 152 -12.38 -19.03 -2.20
N LEU A 153 -12.94 -19.72 -1.22
CA LEU A 153 -13.78 -20.90 -1.43
C LEU A 153 -15.06 -20.58 -2.22
N THR A 154 -15.68 -19.41 -2.01
CA THR A 154 -16.85 -18.97 -2.78
C THR A 154 -16.51 -18.36 -4.14
N GLY A 155 -15.22 -18.26 -4.50
CA GLY A 155 -14.77 -17.69 -5.77
C GLY A 155 -14.80 -16.15 -5.85
N GLU A 156 -15.17 -15.46 -4.77
CA GLU A 156 -15.14 -13.99 -4.61
C GLU A 156 -13.71 -13.42 -4.49
N ALA A 157 -12.73 -14.26 -4.18
CA ALA A 157 -11.32 -13.85 -4.06
C ALA A 157 -10.38 -14.92 -4.60
N ARG A 158 -9.17 -14.51 -4.95
CA ARG A 158 -8.04 -15.38 -5.30
C ARG A 158 -6.90 -15.15 -4.32
N LEU A 159 -6.24 -16.23 -3.88
CA LEU A 159 -4.99 -16.10 -3.14
C LEU A 159 -3.86 -15.79 -4.12
N ALA A 160 -3.06 -14.76 -3.85
CA ALA A 160 -1.84 -14.51 -4.59
C ALA A 160 -0.81 -15.60 -4.31
N SER A 161 -0.07 -16.00 -5.34
CA SER A 161 0.89 -17.11 -5.26
C SER A 161 2.18 -16.81 -4.49
N THR A 162 2.44 -15.53 -4.21
CA THR A 162 3.62 -15.12 -3.43
C THR A 162 3.29 -15.13 -1.95
N LEU A 163 4.01 -15.95 -1.19
CA LEU A 163 3.95 -15.95 0.27
C LEU A 163 5.07 -15.08 0.83
N ILE A 164 4.76 -14.29 1.85
CA ILE A 164 5.73 -13.47 2.56
C ILE A 164 5.84 -13.94 3.99
N ILE A 165 7.03 -14.27 4.46
CA ILE A 165 7.31 -14.55 5.87
C ILE A 165 8.03 -13.38 6.48
N LYS A 166 7.56 -12.92 7.62
CA LYS A 166 8.12 -11.78 8.32
C LYS A 166 8.16 -11.99 9.82
N ARG A 167 9.28 -11.60 10.41
CA ARG A 167 9.44 -11.57 11.86
C ARG A 167 8.94 -10.24 12.44
N LYS A 168 8.18 -10.32 13.54
CA LYS A 168 7.74 -9.16 14.33
C LYS A 168 7.59 -9.55 15.79
N ALA A 169 8.12 -8.74 16.71
CA ALA A 169 8.05 -8.99 18.16
C ALA A 169 8.49 -10.41 18.54
N ASN A 170 9.57 -10.89 17.91
CA ASN A 170 10.12 -12.24 18.08
C ASN A 170 9.20 -13.41 17.69
N ARG A 171 8.11 -13.14 16.94
CA ARG A 171 7.23 -14.16 16.34
C ARG A 171 7.29 -14.09 14.82
N TRP A 172 6.95 -15.20 14.18
CA TRP A 172 6.92 -15.33 12.73
C TRP A 172 5.48 -15.23 12.22
N TYR A 173 5.31 -14.50 11.12
CA TYR A 173 4.03 -14.33 10.48
C TYR A 173 4.13 -14.67 8.99
N ALA A 174 3.20 -15.50 8.51
CA ALA A 174 2.89 -15.64 7.10
C ALA A 174 1.92 -14.54 6.67
N VAL A 175 2.31 -13.73 5.71
CA VAL A 175 1.49 -12.68 5.12
C VAL A 175 0.96 -13.18 3.79
N PHE A 176 -0.35 -13.44 3.77
CA PHE A 176 -1.11 -13.83 2.59
C PHE A 176 -1.67 -12.59 1.91
N VAL A 177 -1.63 -12.54 0.58
CA VAL A 177 -2.26 -11.48 -0.21
C VAL A 177 -3.47 -12.06 -0.93
N PHE A 178 -4.64 -11.51 -0.67
CA PHE A 178 -5.90 -11.87 -1.30
C PHE A 178 -6.26 -10.83 -2.36
N GLU A 179 -6.53 -11.29 -3.58
CA GLU A 179 -7.03 -10.50 -4.69
C GLU A 179 -8.54 -10.67 -4.75
N ILE A 180 -9.27 -9.62 -4.38
CA ILE A 180 -10.73 -9.65 -4.32
C ILE A 180 -11.26 -9.31 -5.69
N LYS A 181 -12.12 -10.17 -6.23
CA LYS A 181 -12.84 -9.89 -7.47
C LYS A 181 -13.85 -8.77 -7.21
N PRO A 182 -14.04 -7.84 -8.17
CA PRO A 182 -15.18 -6.94 -8.12
C PRO A 182 -16.47 -7.76 -7.99
N ARG A 183 -17.43 -7.26 -7.21
CA ARG A 183 -18.76 -7.87 -7.17
C ARG A 183 -19.55 -7.34 -8.35
N GLU A 184 -20.18 -8.26 -9.07
CA GLU A 184 -21.20 -7.93 -10.06
C GLU A 184 -22.54 -8.02 -9.34
N GLU A 185 -23.13 -6.85 -9.06
CA GLU A 185 -24.43 -6.71 -8.41
C GLU A 185 -25.28 -5.80 -9.28
N GLU A 186 -26.58 -6.08 -9.37
CA GLU A 186 -27.51 -5.17 -10.04
C GLU A 186 -27.53 -3.82 -9.29
N PRO A 187 -27.42 -2.70 -10.01
CA PRO A 187 -27.44 -1.40 -9.38
C PRO A 187 -28.81 -1.16 -8.75
N LYS A 188 -28.81 -0.83 -7.46
CA LYS A 188 -30.01 -0.48 -6.70
C LYS A 188 -30.25 1.02 -6.64
N SER A 189 -29.23 1.83 -6.91
CA SER A 189 -29.35 3.28 -6.88
C SER A 189 -28.50 3.96 -7.95
N ILE A 190 -28.90 5.17 -8.33
CA ILE A 190 -28.07 6.10 -9.10
C ILE A 190 -27.60 7.17 -8.12
N ILE A 191 -26.32 7.45 -8.11
CA ILE A 191 -25.71 8.47 -7.27
C ILE A 191 -24.99 9.45 -8.18
N SER A 192 -25.33 10.74 -8.09
CA SER A 192 -24.50 11.82 -8.58
C SER A 192 -23.92 12.59 -7.40
N TYR A 193 -22.71 13.11 -7.58
CA TYR A 193 -22.10 13.96 -6.57
C TYR A 193 -21.35 15.12 -7.20
N ASP A 194 -21.29 16.22 -6.46
CA ASP A 194 -20.52 17.42 -6.78
C ASP A 194 -19.47 17.66 -5.68
N ILE A 195 -18.25 18.01 -6.08
CA ILE A 195 -17.12 18.18 -5.16
C ILE A 195 -16.82 19.67 -5.00
N ASN A 196 -16.91 20.15 -3.76
CA ASN A 196 -16.41 21.46 -3.35
C ASN A 196 -15.29 21.29 -2.29
N GLU A 197 -14.52 22.35 -2.02
CA GLU A 197 -13.35 22.32 -1.13
C GLU A 197 -13.62 21.75 0.27
N ASN A 198 -14.83 21.95 0.81
CA ASN A 198 -15.15 21.53 2.17
C ASN A 198 -16.35 20.58 2.25
N THR A 199 -17.00 20.29 1.14
CA THR A 199 -18.24 19.52 1.09
C THR A 199 -18.33 18.70 -0.18
N VAL A 200 -18.91 17.52 -0.08
CA VAL A 200 -19.38 16.75 -1.23
C VAL A 200 -20.90 16.73 -1.14
N THR A 201 -21.55 17.28 -2.15
CA THR A 201 -23.01 17.23 -2.28
C THR A 201 -23.35 15.93 -2.98
N VAL A 202 -24.23 15.13 -2.40
CA VAL A 202 -24.60 13.82 -2.93
C VAL A 202 -26.10 13.82 -3.19
N ASN A 203 -26.46 13.42 -4.40
CA ASN A 203 -27.83 13.15 -4.80
C ASN A 203 -27.95 11.65 -5.06
N ARG A 204 -28.81 10.97 -4.30
CA ARG A 204 -29.09 9.53 -4.44
C ARG A 204 -30.54 9.31 -4.87
N ILE A 205 -30.70 8.48 -5.88
CA ILE A 205 -31.99 8.01 -6.39
C ILE A 205 -32.03 6.49 -6.23
N ASP A 206 -33.04 5.98 -5.53
CA ASP A 206 -33.25 4.54 -5.37
C ASP A 206 -34.07 3.99 -6.55
N LEU A 207 -33.53 3.00 -7.27
CA LEU A 207 -34.09 2.50 -8.53
C LEU A 207 -35.39 1.68 -8.33
N PRO A 208 -35.47 0.71 -7.39
CA PRO A 208 -36.68 -0.05 -7.14
C PRO A 208 -37.89 0.85 -6.81
N SER A 209 -37.73 1.78 -5.87
CA SER A 209 -38.81 2.70 -5.51
C SER A 209 -39.15 3.72 -6.59
N THR A 210 -38.24 3.94 -7.56
CA THR A 210 -38.50 4.81 -8.71
C THR A 210 -39.31 4.10 -9.78
N VAL A 211 -39.03 2.83 -10.08
CA VAL A 211 -39.76 2.06 -11.11
C VAL A 211 -41.24 1.95 -10.72
N ASP A 212 -41.53 1.61 -9.47
CA ASP A 212 -42.90 1.49 -8.96
C ASP A 212 -43.66 2.84 -9.06
N LYS A 213 -43.00 3.95 -8.72
CA LYS A 213 -43.57 5.31 -8.79
C LYS A 213 -43.71 5.87 -10.20
N VAL A 214 -42.97 5.36 -11.17
CA VAL A 214 -43.10 5.75 -12.59
C VAL A 214 -44.20 4.93 -13.26
N ALA A 215 -44.37 3.67 -12.87
CA ALA A 215 -45.45 2.81 -13.33
C ALA A 215 -46.82 3.27 -12.82
N ASP A 216 -46.91 3.66 -11.55
CA ASP A 216 -48.07 4.35 -11.01
C ASP A 216 -48.02 5.81 -11.48
N TRP A 217 -48.84 6.18 -12.47
CA TRP A 217 -48.84 7.47 -13.20
C TRP A 217 -49.19 8.70 -12.32
N ASN A 218 -48.52 8.89 -11.19
CA ASN A 218 -48.45 10.13 -10.44
C ASN A 218 -47.08 10.75 -10.71
N ARG A 219 -47.01 11.52 -11.81
CA ARG A 219 -45.84 12.32 -12.26
C ARG A 219 -45.37 13.40 -11.25
N GLN A 220 -45.73 13.28 -9.98
CA GLN A 220 -45.31 14.16 -8.91
C GLN A 220 -44.01 13.64 -8.28
N TYR A 221 -42.91 14.18 -8.80
CA TYR A 221 -41.61 14.33 -8.16
C TYR A 221 -41.06 13.11 -7.39
N MET A 222 -40.17 12.38 -8.05
CA MET A 222 -39.10 11.66 -7.36
C MET A 222 -38.40 12.65 -6.42
N VAL A 223 -38.46 12.43 -5.10
CA VAL A 223 -37.65 13.19 -4.15
C VAL A 223 -36.32 12.47 -4.02
N PRO A 224 -35.23 12.94 -4.68
CA PRO A 224 -33.92 12.39 -4.45
C PRO A 224 -33.51 12.58 -2.99
N GLU A 225 -32.77 11.63 -2.44
CA GLU A 225 -32.07 11.84 -1.19
C GLU A 225 -30.88 12.77 -1.44
N LEU A 226 -31.08 14.05 -1.13
CA LEU A 226 -30.03 15.06 -1.20
C LEU A 226 -29.39 15.22 0.19
N TYR A 227 -28.08 14.96 0.28
CA TYR A 227 -27.33 15.17 1.51
C TYR A 227 -25.91 15.64 1.25
N THR A 228 -25.31 16.27 2.26
CA THR A 228 -23.97 16.85 2.15
C THR A 228 -23.02 16.15 3.11
N ILE A 229 -21.87 15.72 2.61
CA ILE A 229 -20.78 15.16 3.40
C ILE A 229 -19.72 16.25 3.62
N LYS A 230 -19.49 16.64 4.87
CA LYS A 230 -18.42 17.58 5.22
C LYS A 230 -17.06 16.90 5.10
N THR A 231 -16.18 17.44 4.25
CA THR A 231 -14.82 16.93 4.02
C THR A 231 -13.78 17.67 4.86
N ASP A 232 -14.01 18.96 5.11
CA ASP A 232 -13.11 19.88 5.81
C ASP A 232 -11.70 19.97 5.19
N PHE A 233 -11.53 19.72 3.88
CA PHE A 233 -10.18 19.74 3.27
C PHE A 233 -9.52 21.11 3.36
N GLY A 234 -10.27 22.20 3.17
CA GLY A 234 -9.77 23.56 3.35
C GLY A 234 -9.34 23.85 4.79
N ARG A 235 -10.06 23.32 5.79
CA ARG A 235 -9.65 23.42 7.21
C ARG A 235 -8.36 22.63 7.48
N LEU A 236 -8.23 21.45 6.89
CA LEU A 236 -7.00 20.64 6.98
C LEU A 236 -5.81 21.33 6.33
N ALA A 237 -5.99 21.94 5.17
CA ALA A 237 -4.96 22.71 4.46
C ALA A 237 -4.52 23.93 5.27
N ARG A 238 -5.46 24.78 5.72
CA ARG A 238 -5.16 25.95 6.58
C ARG A 238 -4.48 25.58 7.88
N ARG A 239 -4.84 24.45 8.48
CA ARG A 239 -4.16 23.93 9.69
C ARG A 239 -2.72 23.51 9.36
N TYR A 240 -2.52 22.82 8.25
CA TYR A 240 -1.18 22.41 7.81
C TYR A 240 -0.29 23.63 7.57
N GLU A 241 -0.80 24.61 6.83
CA GLU A 241 -0.08 25.85 6.52
C GLU A 241 0.30 26.62 7.78
N ARG A 242 -0.64 26.86 8.71
CA ARG A 242 -0.33 27.52 9.98
C ARG A 242 0.76 26.80 10.76
N ILE A 243 0.66 25.48 10.91
CA ILE A 243 1.67 24.72 11.66
C ILE A 243 3.01 24.70 10.90
N ARG A 244 3.00 24.61 9.58
CA ARG A 244 4.20 24.71 8.73
C ARG A 244 4.91 26.05 8.95
N ASN A 245 4.18 27.16 8.92
CA ASN A 245 4.74 28.50 9.11
C ASN A 245 5.32 28.67 10.51
N VAL A 246 4.62 28.21 11.56
CA VAL A 246 5.16 28.22 12.94
C VAL A 246 6.45 27.39 13.05
N ILE A 247 6.53 26.25 12.37
CA ILE A 247 7.76 25.44 12.35
C ILE A 247 8.89 26.18 11.63
N ILE A 248 8.60 26.86 10.52
CA ILE A 248 9.58 27.66 9.77
C ILE A 248 10.10 28.79 10.66
N GLU A 249 9.22 29.58 11.27
CA GLU A 249 9.61 30.70 12.15
C GLU A 249 10.47 30.24 13.33
N LYS A 250 10.13 29.10 13.95
CA LYS A 250 10.94 28.53 15.04
C LYS A 250 12.32 28.07 14.61
N LEU A 251 12.49 27.65 13.36
CA LEU A 251 13.76 27.13 12.85
C LEU A 251 14.60 28.20 12.14
N LYS A 252 13.99 29.29 11.66
CA LYS A 252 14.69 30.39 10.97
C LYS A 252 15.94 30.88 11.72
N PRO A 253 15.92 31.14 13.05
CA PRO A 253 17.10 31.62 13.77
C PRO A 253 18.29 30.64 13.75
N GLU A 254 18.03 29.33 13.73
CA GLU A 254 19.06 28.28 13.74
C GLU A 254 19.80 28.16 12.39
N PHE A 255 19.27 28.78 11.32
CA PHE A 255 19.81 28.70 9.96
C PHE A 255 20.13 30.08 9.37
N ALA A 256 20.44 31.07 10.21
CA ALA A 256 20.90 32.39 9.81
C ALA A 256 22.31 32.32 9.20
N LEU A 257 22.53 32.97 8.06
CA LEU A 257 23.85 33.14 7.44
C LEU A 257 24.52 34.43 7.93
N PRO A 258 25.86 34.51 7.87
CA PRO A 258 26.60 35.74 8.20
C PRO A 258 26.20 36.95 7.34
N SER A 259 25.61 36.71 6.17
CA SER A 259 25.16 37.72 5.20
C SER A 259 23.72 38.22 5.44
N SER A 260 23.18 38.04 6.66
CA SER A 260 21.80 38.43 7.03
C SER A 260 20.67 37.71 6.27
N ASN A 261 21.01 36.77 5.39
CA ASN A 261 20.08 35.90 4.68
C ASN A 261 19.87 34.57 5.43
N TYR A 262 18.76 33.90 5.17
CA TYR A 262 18.47 32.59 5.75
C TYR A 262 18.64 31.48 4.72
N VAL A 263 19.21 30.34 5.14
CA VAL A 263 19.14 29.12 4.35
C VAL A 263 17.67 28.69 4.23
N ASN A 264 17.25 28.18 3.07
CA ASN A 264 15.89 27.68 2.89
C ASN A 264 15.57 26.54 3.88
N VAL A 265 14.90 26.90 4.98
CA VAL A 265 14.54 26.03 6.12
C VAL A 265 13.73 24.82 5.65
N THR A 266 12.96 24.94 4.57
CA THR A 266 12.11 23.83 4.09
C THR A 266 12.91 22.63 3.54
N ASN A 267 14.17 22.85 3.19
CA ASN A 267 15.09 21.82 2.73
C ASN A 267 15.86 21.12 3.86
N THR A 268 15.76 21.61 5.10
CA THR A 268 16.54 21.09 6.22
C THR A 268 15.94 19.83 6.84
N ARG A 269 16.80 19.03 7.49
CA ARG A 269 16.40 17.81 8.22
C ARG A 269 15.51 18.14 9.42
N GLU A 270 15.81 19.21 10.14
CA GLU A 270 15.07 19.74 11.29
C GLU A 270 13.58 19.97 10.93
N PHE A 271 13.34 20.69 9.83
CA PHE A 271 11.99 20.96 9.32
C PHE A 271 11.23 19.67 8.99
N ARG A 272 11.85 18.76 8.23
CA ARG A 272 11.22 17.51 7.79
C ARG A 272 10.93 16.54 8.96
N LYS A 273 11.79 16.52 10.00
CA LYS A 273 11.54 15.74 11.23
C LYS A 273 10.26 16.20 11.94
N ARG A 274 9.96 17.50 11.94
CA ARG A 274 8.75 18.05 12.57
C ARG A 274 7.53 17.82 11.67
N VAL A 275 7.61 18.16 10.39
CA VAL A 275 6.48 18.07 9.43
C VAL A 275 6.00 16.64 9.17
N LYS A 276 6.87 15.61 9.22
CA LYS A 276 6.45 14.21 9.00
C LYS A 276 5.33 13.72 9.93
N HIS A 277 5.16 14.35 11.10
CA HIS A 277 4.13 14.01 12.08
C HIS A 277 2.76 14.61 11.74
N LEU A 278 2.71 15.62 10.86
CA LEU A 278 1.44 16.25 10.44
C LEU A 278 0.59 15.29 9.60
N ARG A 279 1.23 14.39 8.84
CA ARG A 279 0.60 13.31 8.06
C ARG A 279 -0.58 13.79 7.20
N GLU A 280 -0.50 14.99 6.64
CA GLU A 280 -1.61 15.64 5.94
C GLU A 280 -2.17 14.78 4.81
N ARG A 281 -1.29 14.25 3.94
CA ARG A 281 -1.70 13.34 2.86
C ARG A 281 -2.47 12.11 3.38
N VAL A 282 -2.03 11.53 4.50
CA VAL A 282 -2.70 10.35 5.09
C VAL A 282 -4.09 10.74 5.62
N ARG A 283 -4.21 11.93 6.24
CA ARG A 283 -5.50 12.46 6.71
C ARG A 283 -6.45 12.72 5.54
N LYS A 284 -5.97 13.35 4.47
CA LYS A 284 -6.74 13.60 3.24
C LYS A 284 -7.23 12.29 2.61
N VAL A 285 -6.33 11.31 2.44
CA VAL A 285 -6.69 9.97 1.94
C VAL A 285 -7.69 9.27 2.86
N GLY A 286 -7.60 9.46 4.18
CA GLY A 286 -8.58 8.95 5.13
C GLY A 286 -9.98 9.51 4.88
N ARG A 287 -10.11 10.81 4.64
CA ARG A 287 -11.39 11.46 4.28
C ARG A 287 -11.94 10.95 2.95
N VAL A 288 -11.09 10.84 1.92
CA VAL A 288 -11.50 10.27 0.62
C VAL A 288 -12.05 8.86 0.79
N ARG A 289 -11.40 8.01 1.59
CA ARG A 289 -11.87 6.64 1.85
C ARG A 289 -13.19 6.61 2.60
N GLN A 290 -13.42 7.55 3.53
CA GLN A 290 -14.68 7.68 4.24
C GLN A 290 -15.82 8.01 3.25
N ILE A 291 -15.63 9.01 2.40
CA ILE A 291 -16.61 9.43 1.38
C ILE A 291 -16.89 8.30 0.40
N ALA A 292 -15.84 7.69 -0.16
CA ALA A 292 -16.01 6.55 -1.07
C ALA A 292 -16.81 5.43 -0.42
N ASN A 293 -16.53 5.10 0.84
CA ASN A 293 -17.26 4.06 1.58
C ASN A 293 -18.73 4.44 1.85
N GLU A 294 -19.05 5.73 2.02
CA GLU A 294 -20.43 6.23 2.14
C GLU A 294 -21.18 6.11 0.80
N LEU A 295 -20.55 6.49 -0.31
CA LEU A 295 -21.17 6.39 -1.64
C LEU A 295 -21.41 4.93 -2.03
N THR A 296 -20.48 4.03 -1.72
CA THR A 296 -20.55 2.61 -2.11
C THR A 296 -21.19 1.70 -1.06
N LYS A 297 -22.07 2.22 -0.18
CA LYS A 297 -22.79 1.39 0.80
C LYS A 297 -23.77 0.41 0.16
N ALA A 298 -24.35 0.80 -0.97
CA ALA A 298 -25.24 0.01 -1.79
C ALA A 298 -24.66 -0.08 -3.22
N PRO A 299 -24.97 -1.15 -3.97
CA PRO A 299 -24.61 -1.22 -5.38
C PRO A 299 -25.30 -0.06 -6.11
N ALA A 300 -24.50 0.79 -6.75
CA ALA A 300 -24.97 2.02 -7.34
C ALA A 300 -24.22 2.35 -8.63
N ILE A 301 -24.92 2.96 -9.58
CA ILE A 301 -24.30 3.65 -10.72
C ILE A 301 -23.88 5.03 -10.22
N ILE A 302 -22.58 5.31 -10.32
CA ILE A 302 -22.02 6.60 -9.90
C ILE A 302 -21.80 7.45 -11.15
N ILE A 303 -22.48 8.58 -11.21
CA ILE A 303 -22.33 9.60 -12.25
C ILE A 303 -21.47 10.71 -11.68
N THR A 304 -20.38 11.03 -12.36
CA THR A 304 -19.45 12.10 -11.99
C THR A 304 -19.03 12.82 -13.25
N GLU A 305 -18.68 14.10 -13.09
CA GLU A 305 -17.95 14.84 -14.10
C GLU A 305 -16.49 14.40 -14.17
N GLU A 306 -15.90 14.53 -15.36
CA GLU A 306 -14.48 14.31 -15.59
C GLU A 306 -13.72 15.60 -15.27
N LEU A 307 -13.30 15.72 -14.01
CA LEU A 307 -12.45 16.81 -13.57
C LEU A 307 -11.00 16.49 -13.96
N GLY A 308 -10.42 17.33 -14.83
CA GLY A 308 -8.99 17.26 -15.18
C GLY A 308 -8.07 17.54 -13.98
N ASP A 309 -6.76 17.61 -14.21
CA ASP A 309 -5.78 17.76 -13.11
C ASP A 309 -5.90 19.10 -12.35
N ASN A 310 -6.39 20.17 -13.00
CA ASN A 310 -6.60 21.51 -12.44
C ASN A 310 -8.00 22.07 -12.79
N PRO A 311 -9.08 21.54 -12.18
CA PRO A 311 -10.43 21.90 -12.57
C PRO A 311 -10.78 23.37 -12.27
N GLN A 312 -10.16 23.96 -11.24
CA GLN A 312 -10.36 25.36 -10.87
C GLN A 312 -9.88 26.33 -11.97
N GLU A 313 -8.75 26.06 -12.62
CA GLU A 313 -8.21 26.92 -13.69
C GLU A 313 -9.09 26.86 -14.95
N SER A 314 -9.55 25.67 -15.33
CA SER A 314 -10.44 25.49 -16.48
C SER A 314 -11.82 26.15 -16.29
N MET A 315 -12.34 26.18 -15.06
CA MET A 315 -13.61 26.85 -14.75
C MET A 315 -13.49 28.38 -14.78
N ILE A 316 -12.32 28.92 -14.41
CA ILE A 316 -12.05 30.37 -14.49
C ILE A 316 -11.86 30.80 -15.95
N GLU A 317 -11.10 30.05 -16.75
CA GLU A 317 -10.89 30.35 -18.18
C GLU A 317 -12.18 30.25 -19.00
N GLY A 318 -13.07 29.31 -18.67
CA GLY A 318 -14.38 29.17 -19.30
C GLY A 318 -15.32 30.35 -19.04
N ALA A 319 -15.24 30.96 -17.85
CA ALA A 319 -16.05 32.13 -17.48
C ALA A 319 -15.56 33.43 -18.12
N VAL A 320 -14.25 33.54 -18.42
CA VAL A 320 -13.68 34.74 -19.08
C VAL A 320 -14.02 34.77 -20.57
N LYS A 321 -14.19 33.62 -21.23
CA LYS A 321 -14.54 33.54 -22.66
C LYS A 321 -15.99 33.88 -23.01
N THR A 322 -16.85 34.05 -22.01
CA THR A 322 -18.26 34.44 -22.17
C THR A 322 -18.54 35.89 -21.77
N SER A 323 -17.49 36.71 -21.58
CA SER A 323 -17.60 38.16 -21.31
C SER A 323 -17.37 38.99 -22.56
#